data_AF-A0A0C7NXI0-F1
#
_entry.id   AF-A0A0C7NXI0-F1
#
_cell.length_a   1.000
_cell.length_b   1.000
_cell.length_c   1.000
_cell.angle_alpha   90.00
_cell.angle_beta   90.00
_cell.angle_gamma   90.00
#
_symmetry.space_group_name_H-M   'P 1'
#
loop_
_entity.id
_entity.type
_entity.pdbx_description
1 polymer ?
#
loop_
_entity_poly.entity_id
_entity_poly.type
_entity_poly.pdbx_seq_one_letter_code
_entity_poly.pdbx_strand_id
1 'polypeptide(L)'
;MFKLYLAYYLEVLSDSQLETISKLKFETYERDGINKFRKEINSKKETYNVLKIFKIFEIVPGYAVQKEDIYYDFDEESREKNDLIISELGQDFLIFLLTLLENEKDSILKARENIGSMLESLSYDYMVQISLWNKYGFARLYIKQGEKDLGFIDLINRWYKTEQEYKIFFEDLLKDNRVNKLSSYFTRKEGYVKIS
;
A
#
# COMPACT_ATOMS: atom_id res chain seq x y z
N MET A 1 -31.95 -5.38 2.49
CA MET A 1 -30.77 -6.29 2.55
C MET A 1 -29.58 -5.49 3.04
N PHE A 2 -28.88 -5.97 4.07
CA PHE A 2 -27.68 -5.32 4.60
C PHE A 2 -26.43 -5.86 3.89
N LYS A 3 -25.50 -4.98 3.54
CA LYS A 3 -24.19 -5.32 3.00
C LYS A 3 -23.13 -4.45 3.65
N LEU A 4 -22.00 -5.07 3.99
CA LEU A 4 -20.80 -4.39 4.49
C LEU A 4 -19.70 -4.50 3.46
N TYR A 5 -18.99 -3.41 3.24
CA TYR A 5 -17.91 -3.32 2.27
C TYR A 5 -16.63 -2.80 2.92
N LEU A 6 -15.48 -3.28 2.44
CA LEU A 6 -14.23 -2.54 2.54
C LEU A 6 -14.02 -1.77 1.24
N ALA A 7 -13.71 -0.48 1.34
CA ALA A 7 -13.68 0.41 0.20
C ALA A 7 -12.54 1.44 0.29
N TYR A 8 -12.10 1.92 -0.87
CA TYR A 8 -11.04 2.93 -0.99
C TYR A 8 -11.09 3.65 -2.36
N TYR A 9 -10.26 4.70 -2.51
CA TYR A 9 -10.15 5.47 -3.75
C TYR A 9 -9.33 4.75 -4.81
N LEU A 10 -9.75 4.80 -6.08
CA LEU A 10 -9.03 4.19 -7.21
C LEU A 10 -7.80 5.00 -7.64
N GLU A 11 -7.87 6.33 -7.57
CA GLU A 11 -6.90 7.26 -8.17
C GLU A 11 -5.50 7.20 -7.55
N VAL A 12 -5.37 6.59 -6.39
CA VAL A 12 -4.11 6.41 -5.65
C VAL A 12 -3.34 5.17 -6.08
N LEU A 13 -3.93 4.31 -6.93
CA LEU A 13 -3.37 3.02 -7.32
C LEU A 13 -2.54 3.10 -8.61
N SER A 14 -1.51 2.26 -8.70
CA SER A 14 -0.80 1.96 -9.95
C SER A 14 -1.65 1.05 -10.85
N ASP A 15 -1.33 1.02 -12.16
CA ASP A 15 -2.01 0.14 -13.12
C ASP A 15 -1.93 -1.34 -12.71
N SER A 16 -0.80 -1.79 -12.15
CA SER A 16 -0.62 -3.18 -11.69
C SER A 16 -1.42 -3.49 -10.42
N GLN A 17 -1.58 -2.51 -9.52
CA GLN A 17 -2.50 -2.63 -8.39
C GLN A 17 -3.95 -2.73 -8.90
N LEU A 18 -4.34 -1.88 -9.85
CA LEU A 18 -5.68 -1.90 -10.47
C LEU A 18 -5.98 -3.24 -11.14
N GLU A 19 -5.01 -3.81 -11.86
CA GLU A 19 -5.15 -5.14 -12.46
C GLU A 19 -5.37 -6.23 -11.38
N THR A 20 -4.66 -6.12 -10.26
CA THR A 20 -4.83 -7.05 -9.13
C THR A 20 -6.22 -6.92 -8.49
N ILE A 21 -6.70 -5.69 -8.26
CA ILE A 21 -8.04 -5.39 -7.75
C ILE A 21 -9.12 -5.95 -8.69
N SER A 22 -8.95 -5.79 -10.01
CA SER A 22 -9.85 -6.36 -11.02
C SER A 22 -9.93 -7.89 -10.95
N LYS A 23 -8.77 -8.58 -10.89
CA LYS A 23 -8.70 -10.06 -10.79
C LYS A 23 -9.38 -10.60 -9.54
N LEU A 24 -9.35 -9.85 -8.45
CA LEU A 24 -9.97 -10.21 -7.17
C LEU A 24 -11.47 -9.87 -7.11
N LYS A 25 -12.06 -9.41 -8.22
CA LYS A 25 -13.48 -9.07 -8.37
C LYS A 25 -13.94 -8.06 -7.32
N PHE A 26 -13.18 -7.00 -7.14
CA PHE A 26 -13.66 -5.80 -6.47
C PHE A 26 -14.62 -5.08 -7.41
N GLU A 27 -15.69 -4.52 -6.86
CA GLU A 27 -16.60 -3.65 -7.59
C GLU A 27 -15.96 -2.27 -7.71
N THR A 28 -16.10 -1.63 -8.86
CA THR A 28 -15.73 -0.22 -9.06
C THR A 28 -17.01 0.60 -9.18
N TYR A 29 -16.98 1.83 -8.67
CA TYR A 29 -18.11 2.74 -8.71
C TYR A 29 -17.62 4.19 -8.70
N GLU A 30 -18.46 5.09 -9.17
CA GLU A 30 -18.23 6.53 -9.11
C GLU A 30 -19.29 7.13 -8.18
N ARG A 31 -18.85 8.05 -7.31
CA ARG A 31 -19.73 8.85 -6.46
C ARG A 31 -19.11 10.23 -6.26
N ASP A 32 -19.91 11.27 -6.50
CA ASP A 32 -19.51 12.68 -6.37
C ASP A 32 -18.30 13.07 -7.23
N GLY A 33 -18.18 12.47 -8.42
CA GLY A 33 -17.08 12.65 -9.36
C GLY A 33 -15.82 11.87 -9.02
N ILE A 34 -15.84 11.03 -7.97
CA ILE A 34 -14.66 10.33 -7.46
C ILE A 34 -14.77 8.83 -7.75
N ASN A 35 -13.75 8.29 -8.41
CA ASN A 35 -13.66 6.87 -8.71
C ASN A 35 -13.19 6.07 -7.49
N LYS A 36 -13.99 5.07 -7.12
CA LYS A 36 -13.83 4.26 -5.91
C LYS A 36 -13.94 2.77 -6.23
N PHE A 37 -13.48 1.95 -5.31
CA PHE A 37 -13.65 0.51 -5.40
C PHE A 37 -13.98 -0.10 -4.04
N ARG A 38 -14.70 -1.22 -4.07
CA ARG A 38 -15.18 -1.89 -2.86
C ARG A 38 -15.23 -3.40 -3.00
N LYS A 39 -15.20 -4.09 -1.86
CA LYS A 39 -15.46 -5.52 -1.77
C LYS A 39 -16.44 -5.80 -0.65
N GLU A 40 -17.52 -6.47 -0.99
CA GLU A 40 -18.48 -6.97 0.00
C GLU A 40 -17.76 -7.99 0.90
N ILE A 41 -17.93 -7.86 2.21
CA ILE A 41 -17.35 -8.75 3.21
C ILE A 41 -18.46 -9.41 4.03
N ASN A 42 -18.47 -10.74 4.05
CA ASN A 42 -19.53 -11.53 4.66
C ASN A 42 -19.07 -12.25 5.94
N SER A 43 -17.78 -12.22 6.25
CA SER A 43 -17.23 -12.91 7.42
C SER A 43 -15.91 -12.29 7.87
N LYS A 44 -15.55 -12.49 9.14
CA LYS A 44 -14.24 -12.11 9.69
C LYS A 44 -13.08 -12.65 8.84
N LYS A 45 -13.18 -13.91 8.38
CA LYS A 45 -12.15 -14.54 7.54
C LYS A 45 -11.98 -13.83 6.20
N GLU A 46 -13.09 -13.44 5.57
CA GLU A 46 -13.06 -12.66 4.32
C GLU A 46 -12.46 -11.27 4.54
N THR A 47 -12.86 -10.58 5.63
CA THR A 47 -12.27 -9.30 6.03
C THR A 47 -10.74 -9.39 6.16
N TYR A 48 -10.23 -10.40 6.87
CA TYR A 48 -8.79 -10.64 6.99
C TYR A 48 -8.10 -10.85 5.66
N ASN A 49 -8.70 -11.62 4.75
CA ASN A 49 -8.11 -11.91 3.45
C ASN A 49 -8.03 -10.66 2.57
N VAL A 50 -9.09 -9.85 2.55
CA VAL A 50 -9.10 -8.58 1.81
C VAL A 50 -8.06 -7.61 2.39
N LEU A 51 -7.96 -7.50 3.71
CA LEU A 51 -6.99 -6.61 4.35
C LEU A 51 -5.54 -7.02 4.13
N LYS A 52 -5.23 -8.32 4.02
CA LYS A 52 -3.88 -8.77 3.65
C LYS A 52 -3.43 -8.21 2.29
N ILE A 53 -4.34 -8.12 1.32
CA ILE A 53 -4.05 -7.55 0.00
C ILE A 53 -3.80 -6.04 0.13
N PHE A 54 -4.70 -5.32 0.79
CA PHE A 54 -4.56 -3.87 0.95
C PHE A 54 -3.34 -3.45 1.74
N LYS A 55 -3.00 -4.20 2.79
CA LYS A 55 -1.77 -4.00 3.56
C LYS A 55 -0.53 -4.06 2.67
N ILE A 56 -0.46 -5.00 1.72
CA ILE A 56 0.67 -5.10 0.78
C ILE A 56 0.79 -3.79 -0.01
N PHE A 57 -0.33 -3.22 -0.43
CA PHE A 57 -0.38 -1.96 -1.17
C PHE A 57 -0.23 -0.71 -0.28
N GLU A 58 0.03 -0.89 1.03
CA GLU A 58 0.02 0.16 2.05
C GLU A 58 -1.31 0.93 2.15
N ILE A 59 -2.43 0.24 1.94
CA ILE A 59 -3.77 0.82 2.02
C ILE A 59 -4.46 0.36 3.29
N VAL A 60 -4.99 1.33 4.02
CA VAL A 60 -5.95 1.10 5.10
C VAL A 60 -7.32 1.49 4.53
N PRO A 61 -8.17 0.52 4.16
CA PRO A 61 -9.47 0.84 3.60
C PRO A 61 -10.38 1.44 4.68
N GLY A 62 -11.37 2.21 4.24
CA GLY A 62 -12.53 2.47 5.07
C GLY A 62 -13.58 1.37 4.92
N TYR A 63 -14.66 1.49 5.69
CA TYR A 63 -15.82 0.60 5.56
C TYR A 63 -17.06 1.39 5.13
N ALA A 64 -17.80 0.82 4.19
CA ALA A 64 -19.06 1.35 3.69
C ALA A 64 -20.18 0.35 3.97
N VAL A 65 -21.41 0.82 4.13
CA VAL A 65 -22.58 -0.07 4.34
C VAL A 65 -23.70 0.28 3.39
N GLN A 66 -24.40 -0.74 2.92
CA GLN A 66 -25.65 -0.60 2.21
C GLN A 66 -26.75 -1.26 3.05
N LYS A 67 -27.84 -0.53 3.31
CA LYS A 67 -29.06 -1.12 3.85
C LYS A 67 -30.21 -0.72 2.95
N GLU A 68 -30.76 -1.73 2.28
CA GLU A 68 -31.82 -1.51 1.29
C GLU A 68 -31.34 -0.56 0.18
N ASP A 69 -32.04 0.54 -0.04
CA ASP A 69 -31.71 1.54 -1.07
C ASP A 69 -30.75 2.63 -0.55
N ILE A 70 -30.41 2.61 0.73
CA ILE A 70 -29.53 3.61 1.35
C ILE A 70 -28.10 3.08 1.37
N TYR A 71 -27.17 3.86 0.82
CA TYR A 71 -25.75 3.56 0.80
C TYR A 71 -24.95 4.65 1.53
N TYR A 72 -24.27 4.24 2.59
CA TYR A 72 -23.33 5.09 3.33
C TYR A 72 -21.91 4.73 2.92
N ASP A 73 -21.20 5.69 2.34
CA ASP A 73 -19.86 5.48 1.79
C ASP A 73 -18.78 5.55 2.89
N PHE A 74 -17.57 5.10 2.57
CA PHE A 74 -16.51 4.96 3.57
C PHE A 74 -15.91 6.30 4.03
N ASP A 75 -15.96 7.31 3.18
CA ASP A 75 -15.43 8.67 3.37
C ASP A 75 -16.43 9.66 3.98
N GLU A 76 -17.68 9.22 4.19
CA GLU A 76 -18.70 10.01 4.86
C GLU A 76 -18.55 9.94 6.38
N GLU A 77 -18.55 11.08 7.07
CA GLU A 77 -18.68 11.09 8.53
C GLU A 77 -20.14 10.78 8.91
N SER A 78 -20.44 9.52 9.22
CA SER A 78 -21.77 9.14 9.66
C SER A 78 -21.71 8.13 10.81
N ARG A 79 -22.33 8.50 11.93
CA ARG A 79 -22.54 7.61 13.07
C ARG A 79 -23.46 6.44 12.68
N GLU A 80 -24.35 6.72 11.73
CA GLU A 80 -25.33 5.82 11.14
C GLU A 80 -24.68 4.55 10.59
N LYS A 81 -23.47 4.63 9.98
CA LYS A 81 -22.71 3.44 9.56
C LYS A 81 -22.48 2.46 10.71
N ASN A 82 -22.04 2.99 11.85
CA ASN A 82 -21.71 2.19 13.02
C ASN A 82 -22.96 1.61 13.65
N ASP A 83 -24.02 2.42 13.77
CA ASP A 83 -25.30 1.98 14.33
C ASP A 83 -25.91 0.85 13.48
N LEU A 84 -25.79 0.93 12.15
CA LEU A 84 -26.22 -0.14 11.25
C LEU A 84 -25.42 -1.43 11.46
N ILE A 85 -24.10 -1.37 11.52
CA ILE A 85 -23.26 -2.54 11.79
C ILE A 85 -23.60 -3.15 13.16
N ILE A 86 -23.78 -2.33 14.19
CA ILE A 86 -24.16 -2.80 15.53
C ILE A 86 -25.51 -3.52 15.49
N SER A 87 -26.49 -2.96 14.76
CA SER A 87 -27.83 -3.54 14.68
C SER A 87 -27.88 -4.86 13.91
N GLU A 88 -27.06 -5.02 12.86
CA GLU A 88 -27.11 -6.18 11.96
C GLU A 88 -26.08 -7.27 12.32
N LEU A 89 -24.90 -6.89 12.81
CA LEU A 89 -23.77 -7.79 13.06
C LEU A 89 -23.28 -7.79 14.53
N GLY A 90 -23.78 -6.85 15.35
CA GLY A 90 -23.41 -6.72 16.76
C GLY A 90 -22.19 -5.83 17.02
N GLN A 91 -22.13 -5.28 18.23
CA GLN A 91 -21.05 -4.39 18.68
C GLN A 91 -19.67 -5.05 18.64
N ASP A 92 -19.58 -6.33 19.01
CA ASP A 92 -18.31 -7.08 18.99
C ASP A 92 -17.72 -7.18 17.57
N PHE A 93 -18.58 -7.23 16.54
CA PHE A 93 -18.13 -7.24 15.16
C PHE A 93 -17.54 -5.89 14.76
N LEU A 94 -18.20 -4.78 15.12
CA LEU A 94 -17.67 -3.44 14.87
C LEU A 94 -16.32 -3.22 15.54
N ILE A 95 -16.19 -3.60 16.83
CA ILE A 95 -14.93 -3.49 17.57
C ILE A 95 -13.83 -4.32 16.90
N PHE A 96 -14.16 -5.55 16.50
CA PHE A 96 -13.27 -6.41 15.73
C PHE A 96 -12.76 -5.73 14.45
N LEU A 97 -13.67 -5.16 13.65
CA LEU A 97 -13.33 -4.49 12.39
C LEU A 97 -12.41 -3.30 12.64
N LEU A 98 -12.78 -2.41 13.57
CA LEU A 98 -12.00 -1.22 13.89
C LEU A 98 -10.60 -1.56 14.41
N THR A 99 -10.51 -2.55 15.31
CA THR A 99 -9.24 -3.03 15.85
C THR A 99 -8.36 -3.61 14.74
N LEU A 100 -8.97 -4.33 13.80
CA LEU A 100 -8.24 -4.91 12.67
C LEU A 100 -7.68 -3.81 11.74
N LEU A 101 -8.47 -2.80 11.42
CA LEU A 101 -8.02 -1.66 10.60
C LEU A 101 -6.89 -0.88 11.27
N GLU A 102 -6.98 -0.62 12.57
CA GLU A 102 -5.92 0.08 13.32
C GLU A 102 -4.62 -0.74 13.35
N ASN A 103 -4.71 -2.06 13.54
CA ASN A 103 -3.53 -2.94 13.50
C ASN A 103 -2.85 -2.93 12.13
N GLU A 104 -3.61 -2.86 11.03
CA GLU A 104 -3.03 -2.77 9.68
C GLU A 104 -2.32 -1.43 9.45
N LYS A 105 -2.91 -0.33 9.93
CA LYS A 105 -2.28 0.99 9.92
C LYS A 105 -0.95 0.98 10.67
N ASP A 106 -0.92 0.46 11.90
CA ASP A 106 0.31 0.34 12.69
C ASP A 106 1.36 -0.52 12.00
N SER A 107 0.93 -1.61 11.37
CA SER A 107 1.85 -2.48 10.63
C SER A 107 2.47 -1.80 9.42
N ILE A 108 1.73 -0.94 8.71
CA ILE A 108 2.25 -0.14 7.58
C ILE A 108 3.25 0.89 8.10
N LEU A 109 2.95 1.57 9.20
CA LEU A 109 3.86 2.53 9.83
C LEU A 109 5.19 1.87 10.21
N LYS A 110 5.16 0.71 10.88
CA LYS A 110 6.36 -0.07 11.21
C LYS A 110 7.15 -0.50 9.97
N ALA A 111 6.48 -0.85 8.88
CA ALA A 111 7.16 -1.18 7.63
C ALA A 111 7.91 0.04 7.06
N ARG A 112 7.30 1.23 7.11
CA ARG A 112 7.93 2.49 6.68
C ARG A 112 9.11 2.90 7.56
N GLU A 113 9.00 2.73 8.87
CA GLU A 113 10.11 2.95 9.81
C GLU A 113 11.30 2.03 9.47
N ASN A 114 11.05 0.75 9.25
CA ASN A 114 12.10 -0.20 8.84
C ASN A 114 12.76 0.20 7.52
N ILE A 115 12.01 0.74 6.56
CA ILE A 115 12.56 1.28 5.31
C ILE A 115 13.46 2.48 5.61
N GLY A 116 13.01 3.42 6.44
CA GLY A 116 13.82 4.55 6.90
C GLY A 116 15.16 4.10 7.48
N SER A 117 15.14 3.16 8.45
CA SER A 117 16.36 2.62 9.05
C SER A 117 17.28 1.90 8.04
N MET A 118 16.71 1.20 7.05
CA MET A 118 17.52 0.60 5.97
C MET A 118 18.24 1.67 5.14
N LEU A 119 17.54 2.75 4.77
CA LEU A 119 18.11 3.85 4.00
C LEU A 119 19.19 4.60 4.78
N GLU A 120 18.97 4.85 6.06
CA GLU A 120 19.96 5.47 6.97
C GLU A 120 21.21 4.60 7.09
N SER A 121 21.05 3.30 7.30
CA SER A 121 22.19 2.38 7.41
C SER A 121 22.99 2.29 6.10
N LEU A 122 22.31 2.26 4.94
CA LEU A 122 22.98 2.28 3.64
C LEU A 122 23.74 3.60 3.43
N SER A 123 23.11 4.73 3.77
CA SER A 123 23.73 6.05 3.65
C SER A 123 25.00 6.16 4.48
N TYR A 124 24.95 5.64 5.72
CA TYR A 124 26.10 5.59 6.62
C TYR A 124 27.22 4.70 6.08
N ASP A 125 26.94 3.43 5.78
CA ASP A 125 27.98 2.46 5.38
C ASP A 125 28.72 2.88 4.10
N TYR A 126 27.98 3.47 3.15
CA TYR A 126 28.52 3.89 1.86
C TYR A 126 28.97 5.36 1.83
N MET A 127 28.80 6.11 2.93
CA MET A 127 29.17 7.52 3.05
C MET A 127 28.56 8.39 1.93
N VAL A 128 27.29 8.14 1.63
CA VAL A 128 26.49 8.84 0.60
C VAL A 128 25.13 9.23 1.17
N GLN A 129 24.45 10.16 0.51
CA GLN A 129 23.05 10.45 0.81
C GLN A 129 22.16 9.60 -0.10
N ILE A 130 21.24 8.83 0.49
CA ILE A 130 20.26 8.03 -0.26
C ILE A 130 18.86 8.57 0.00
N SER A 131 18.17 8.92 -1.07
CA SER A 131 16.78 9.39 -1.03
C SER A 131 15.88 8.45 -1.81
N LEU A 132 14.79 8.03 -1.19
CA LEU A 132 13.77 7.22 -1.84
C LEU A 132 12.77 8.13 -2.57
N TRP A 133 12.43 7.74 -3.79
CA TRP A 133 11.30 8.30 -4.53
C TRP A 133 10.40 7.17 -5.00
N ASN A 134 9.11 7.27 -4.76
CA ASN A 134 8.13 6.32 -5.29
C ASN A 134 6.86 7.04 -5.76
N LYS A 135 6.40 6.73 -6.96
CA LYS A 135 5.15 7.27 -7.52
C LYS A 135 4.70 6.44 -8.71
N TYR A 136 3.39 6.23 -8.88
CA TYR A 136 2.78 5.65 -10.08
C TYR A 136 3.44 4.34 -10.57
N GLY A 137 3.67 3.36 -9.69
CA GLY A 137 4.32 2.10 -10.08
C GLY A 137 5.85 2.16 -10.17
N PHE A 138 6.47 3.30 -9.92
CA PHE A 138 7.93 3.42 -9.91
C PHE A 138 8.46 3.59 -8.49
N ALA A 139 9.65 3.04 -8.24
CA ALA A 139 10.40 3.25 -7.02
C ALA A 139 11.90 3.33 -7.33
N ARG A 140 12.59 4.37 -6.84
CA ARG A 140 14.00 4.63 -7.10
C ARG A 140 14.73 5.06 -5.82
N LEU A 141 15.99 4.63 -5.70
CA LEU A 141 16.95 5.18 -4.75
C LEU A 141 17.86 6.16 -5.48
N TYR A 142 17.69 7.45 -5.23
CA TYR A 142 18.61 8.48 -5.70
C TYR A 142 19.79 8.59 -4.75
N ILE A 143 20.99 8.73 -5.30
CA ILE A 143 22.24 8.70 -4.54
C ILE A 143 23.04 9.96 -4.84
N LYS A 144 23.46 10.65 -3.78
CA LYS A 144 24.29 11.85 -3.86
C LYS A 144 25.52 11.73 -2.96
N GLN A 145 26.58 12.45 -3.32
CA GLN A 145 27.74 12.67 -2.45
C GLN A 145 28.02 14.17 -2.37
N GLY A 146 27.72 14.76 -1.22
CA GLY A 146 27.60 16.22 -1.11
C GLY A 146 26.54 16.73 -2.09
N GLU A 147 26.90 17.72 -2.92
CA GLU A 147 26.02 18.28 -3.95
C GLU A 147 26.03 17.48 -5.27
N LYS A 148 26.93 16.48 -5.44
CA LYS A 148 27.04 15.72 -6.69
C LYS A 148 25.99 14.61 -6.75
N ASP A 149 25.15 14.65 -7.79
CA ASP A 149 24.25 13.55 -8.14
C ASP A 149 25.05 12.39 -8.76
N LEU A 150 25.11 11.25 -8.07
CA LEU A 150 25.85 10.07 -8.54
C LEU A 150 25.00 9.20 -9.47
N GLY A 151 23.68 9.23 -9.32
CA GLY A 151 22.77 8.40 -10.10
C GLY A 151 21.59 7.86 -9.29
N PHE A 152 20.98 6.80 -9.79
CA PHE A 152 19.91 6.11 -9.07
C PHE A 152 19.85 4.61 -9.36
N ILE A 153 19.25 3.87 -8.43
CA ILE A 153 18.83 2.47 -8.61
C ILE A 153 17.31 2.44 -8.80
N ASP A 154 16.85 1.77 -9.86
CA ASP A 154 15.44 1.39 -10.05
C ASP A 154 15.14 0.13 -9.23
N LEU A 155 14.28 0.29 -8.22
CA LEU A 155 13.92 -0.77 -7.27
C LEU A 155 12.91 -1.76 -7.86
N ILE A 156 12.19 -1.40 -8.91
CA ILE A 156 11.19 -2.27 -9.56
C ILE A 156 11.88 -3.18 -10.58
N ASN A 157 12.69 -2.58 -11.45
CA ASN A 157 13.32 -3.27 -12.58
C ASN A 157 14.75 -3.73 -12.30
N ARG A 158 15.32 -3.38 -11.14
CA ARG A 158 16.65 -3.80 -10.68
C ARG A 158 17.81 -3.41 -11.61
N TRP A 159 17.79 -2.19 -12.13
CA TRP A 159 18.89 -1.61 -12.90
C TRP A 159 19.30 -0.26 -12.29
N TYR A 160 20.41 0.32 -12.74
CA TYR A 160 20.86 1.64 -12.28
C TYR A 160 21.26 2.56 -13.43
N LYS A 161 21.19 3.87 -13.18
CA LYS A 161 21.75 4.91 -14.04
C LYS A 161 22.84 5.65 -13.29
N THR A 162 24.05 5.71 -13.84
CA THR A 162 25.19 6.41 -13.24
C THR A 162 26.24 6.78 -14.29
N GLU A 163 27.22 7.60 -13.90
CA GLU A 163 28.42 7.90 -14.69
C GLU A 163 29.42 6.73 -14.64
N GLN A 164 30.28 6.61 -15.66
CA GLN A 164 31.18 5.45 -15.81
C GLN A 164 32.11 5.23 -14.61
N GLU A 165 32.56 6.30 -13.96
CA GLU A 165 33.45 6.26 -12.79
C GLU A 165 32.80 5.64 -11.53
N TYR A 166 31.46 5.64 -11.43
CA TYR A 166 30.71 5.10 -10.29
C TYR A 166 30.08 3.73 -10.57
N LYS A 167 30.32 3.16 -11.76
CA LYS A 167 29.68 1.92 -12.19
C LYS A 167 29.84 0.78 -11.18
N ILE A 168 31.07 0.55 -10.71
CA ILE A 168 31.39 -0.53 -9.75
C ILE A 168 30.63 -0.33 -8.43
N PHE A 169 30.56 0.91 -7.93
CA PHE A 169 29.84 1.25 -6.72
C PHE A 169 28.34 0.88 -6.83
N PHE A 170 27.69 1.20 -7.94
CA PHE A 170 26.28 0.84 -8.16
C PHE A 170 26.06 -0.67 -8.37
N GLU A 171 27.00 -1.37 -9.01
CA GLU A 171 26.95 -2.83 -9.15
C GLU A 171 27.02 -3.55 -7.80
N ASP A 172 27.84 -3.04 -6.88
CA ASP A 172 27.93 -3.60 -5.53
C ASP A 172 26.72 -3.24 -4.69
N LEU A 173 26.21 -2.00 -4.81
CA LEU A 173 25.01 -1.58 -4.12
C LEU A 173 23.77 -2.40 -4.55
N LEU A 174 23.66 -2.77 -5.83
CA LEU A 174 22.60 -3.68 -6.32
C LEU A 174 22.65 -5.09 -5.69
N LYS A 175 23.82 -5.52 -5.20
CA LYS A 175 23.99 -6.81 -4.52
C LYS A 175 23.71 -6.72 -3.02
N ASP A 176 23.70 -5.51 -2.44
CA ASP A 176 23.43 -5.32 -1.00
C ASP A 176 22.04 -5.88 -0.63
N ASN A 177 22.00 -6.66 0.44
CA ASN A 177 20.78 -7.32 0.90
C ASN A 177 19.66 -6.33 1.27
N ARG A 178 20.00 -5.14 1.77
CA ARG A 178 19.03 -4.08 2.08
C ARG A 178 18.40 -3.52 0.81
N VAL A 179 19.18 -3.31 -0.24
CA VAL A 179 18.65 -2.90 -1.56
C VAL A 179 17.76 -4.00 -2.15
N ASN A 180 18.14 -5.28 -1.99
CA ASN A 180 17.29 -6.41 -2.37
C ASN A 180 15.95 -6.44 -1.60
N LYS A 181 15.97 -6.15 -0.29
CA LYS A 181 14.76 -6.06 0.54
C LYS A 181 13.88 -4.89 0.13
N LEU A 182 14.47 -3.71 -0.13
CA LEU A 182 13.76 -2.54 -0.64
C LEU A 182 13.12 -2.84 -2.00
N SER A 183 13.86 -3.43 -2.94
CA SER A 183 13.32 -3.85 -4.23
C SER A 183 12.14 -4.82 -4.09
N SER A 184 12.29 -5.84 -3.24
CA SER A 184 11.21 -6.80 -2.97
C SER A 184 9.99 -6.13 -2.34
N TYR A 185 10.19 -5.16 -1.46
CA TYR A 185 9.12 -4.39 -0.85
C TYR A 185 8.31 -3.61 -1.89
N PHE A 186 8.97 -2.78 -2.69
CA PHE A 186 8.30 -1.93 -3.67
C PHE A 186 7.67 -2.73 -4.80
N THR A 187 8.30 -3.81 -5.25
CA THR A 187 7.72 -4.69 -6.28
C THR A 187 6.41 -5.31 -5.80
N ARG A 188 6.32 -5.69 -4.51
CA ARG A 188 5.07 -6.18 -3.91
C ARG A 188 4.05 -5.06 -3.72
N LYS A 189 4.49 -3.94 -3.15
CA LYS A 189 3.64 -2.76 -2.91
C LYS A 189 2.95 -2.29 -4.18
N GLU A 190 3.68 -2.18 -5.27
CA GLU A 190 3.16 -1.68 -6.54
C GLU A 190 2.39 -2.74 -7.35
N GLY A 191 2.20 -3.96 -6.81
CA GLY A 191 1.36 -5.00 -7.44
C GLY A 191 2.04 -5.83 -8.53
N TYR A 192 3.37 -5.74 -8.68
CA TYR A 192 4.12 -6.50 -9.68
C TYR A 192 4.38 -7.96 -9.29
N VAL A 193 4.17 -8.32 -8.01
CA VAL A 193 4.24 -9.72 -7.54
C VAL A 193 2.82 -10.24 -7.35
N LYS A 194 2.53 -11.43 -7.91
CA LYS A 194 1.27 -12.12 -7.67
C LYS A 194 1.07 -12.36 -6.18
N ILE A 195 -0.07 -11.92 -5.67
CA ILE A 195 -0.52 -12.22 -4.31
C ILE A 195 -1.02 -13.66 -4.31
N SER A 196 -0.29 -14.55 -3.62
CA SER A 196 -0.64 -15.96 -3.42
C SER A 196 -1.40 -16.18 -2.12
#